data_AF-A0A6P1BFW0-F1
#
_entry.id   AF-A0A6P1BFW0-F1
#
_cell.length_a   1.000
_cell.length_b   1.000
_cell.length_c   1.000
_cell.angle_alpha   90.00
_cell.angle_beta   90.00
_cell.angle_gamma   90.00
#
_symmetry.space_group_name_H-M   'P 1'
#
loop_
_entity.id
_entity.type
_entity.pdbx_description
1 polymer ?
#
loop_
_entity_poly.entity_id
_entity_poly.type
_entity_poly.pdbx_seq_one_letter_code
_entity_poly.pdbx_strand_id
1 'polypeptide(L)'
;MPNFNQSEYTQLKNFLSFYVQRYMPMDFLPPEKQPLAVLEAMEKTSPRMAFQGLRHAINDCVERSSRFDPAEVANLDAELANRRIITLSELRRRYSRGYAKVLKRGRIKNDTEFYLLQNVINDPTEKSPEERELLAKLISDYEGV
;
A
#
# COMPACT_ATOMS: atom_id res chain seq x y z
N MET A 1 12.38 -19.25 16.62
CA MET A 1 11.81 -17.89 16.50
C MET A 1 11.01 -17.85 15.20
N PRO A 2 9.72 -17.47 15.19
CA PRO A 2 8.99 -17.39 13.92
C PRO A 2 9.68 -16.33 13.05
N ASN A 3 10.09 -16.74 11.85
CA ASN A 3 10.95 -15.98 10.94
C ASN A 3 10.48 -14.54 10.81
N PHE A 4 11.31 -13.59 11.26
CA PHE A 4 11.18 -12.19 10.91
C PHE A 4 11.22 -12.10 9.38
N ASN A 5 10.13 -11.62 8.75
CA ASN A 5 10.10 -11.47 7.29
C ASN A 5 10.89 -10.22 6.89
N GLN A 6 12.23 -10.35 6.89
CA GLN A 6 13.17 -9.27 6.59
C GLN A 6 12.90 -8.64 5.22
N SER A 7 12.48 -9.47 4.25
CA SER A 7 12.14 -9.02 2.89
C SER A 7 10.94 -8.07 2.92
N GLU A 8 9.83 -8.47 3.56
CA GLU A 8 8.66 -7.62 3.72
C GLU A 8 8.99 -6.35 4.52
N TYR A 9 9.75 -6.47 5.61
CA TYR A 9 10.18 -5.31 6.39
C TYR A 9 10.94 -4.29 5.53
N THR A 10 11.87 -4.76 4.70
CA THR A 10 12.68 -3.91 3.80
C THR A 10 11.80 -3.25 2.74
N GLN A 11 10.89 -4.00 2.12
CA GLN A 11 9.94 -3.46 1.12
C GLN A 11 9.07 -2.35 1.72
N LEU A 12 8.48 -2.59 2.89
CA LEU A 12 7.63 -1.61 3.58
C LEU A 12 8.43 -0.38 4.01
N LYS A 13 9.67 -0.56 4.51
CA LYS A 13 10.53 0.55 4.93
C LYS A 13 10.90 1.44 3.74
N ASN A 14 11.22 0.85 2.58
CA ASN A 14 11.51 1.59 1.35
C ASN A 14 10.31 2.41 0.87
N PHE A 15 9.10 1.83 0.91
CA PHE A 15 7.87 2.57 0.61
C PHE A 15 7.64 3.72 1.58
N LEU A 16 7.73 3.47 2.90
CA LEU A 16 7.52 4.51 3.90
C LEU A 16 8.50 5.67 3.71
N SER A 17 9.77 5.36 3.45
CA SER A 17 10.80 6.35 3.18
C SER A 17 10.44 7.26 2.00
N PHE A 18 10.08 6.64 0.87
CA PHE A 18 9.63 7.36 -0.33
C PHE A 18 8.38 8.22 -0.04
N TYR A 19 7.37 7.63 0.62
CA TYR A 19 6.08 8.28 0.84
C TYR A 19 6.19 9.50 1.76
N VAL A 20 6.94 9.36 2.87
CA VAL A 20 7.19 10.48 3.80
C VAL A 20 7.92 11.61 3.09
N GLN A 21 8.99 11.31 2.35
CA GLN A 21 9.73 12.33 1.61
C GLN A 21 8.85 13.08 0.60
N ARG A 22 7.93 12.39 -0.07
CA ARG A 22 7.09 12.96 -1.12
C ARG A 22 5.89 13.75 -0.59
N TYR A 23 5.20 13.22 0.41
CA TYR A 23 3.87 13.71 0.82
C TYR A 23 3.81 14.24 2.25
N MET A 24 4.84 13.98 3.07
CA MET A 24 4.91 14.44 4.45
C MET A 24 6.32 14.94 4.75
N PRO A 25 6.78 16.04 4.11
CA PRO A 25 8.09 16.60 4.43
C PRO A 25 8.14 17.00 5.91
N MET A 26 9.05 16.35 6.65
CA MET A 26 9.18 16.50 8.11
C MET A 26 10.39 17.37 8.48
N ASP A 27 10.74 18.34 7.64
CA ASP A 27 11.94 19.18 7.81
C ASP A 27 11.88 20.05 9.08
N PHE A 28 10.69 20.23 9.64
CA PHE A 28 10.47 20.92 10.91
C PHE A 28 10.82 20.07 12.14
N LEU A 29 11.02 18.75 11.99
CA LEU A 29 11.44 17.87 13.07
C LEU A 29 12.96 17.74 13.11
N PRO A 30 13.56 17.69 14.31
CA PRO A 30 14.95 17.24 14.47
C PRO A 30 15.17 15.88 13.80
N PRO A 31 16.35 15.63 13.16
CA PRO A 31 16.63 14.40 12.43
C PRO A 31 16.33 13.11 13.21
N GLU A 32 16.64 13.08 14.52
CA GLU A 32 16.42 11.94 15.40
C GLU A 32 14.94 11.66 15.71
N LYS A 33 14.06 12.63 15.46
CA LYS A 33 12.60 12.51 15.62
C LYS A 33 11.89 12.23 14.31
N GLN A 34 12.61 12.17 13.20
CA GLN A 34 12.01 11.81 11.91
C GLN A 34 11.55 10.34 11.93
N PRO A 35 10.43 10.00 11.26
CA PRO A 35 9.83 8.67 11.34
C PRO A 35 10.79 7.50 11.04
N LEU A 36 11.68 7.66 10.05
CA LEU A 36 12.67 6.63 9.71
C LEU A 36 13.74 6.46 10.78
N ALA A 37 14.25 7.56 11.36
CA ALA A 37 15.26 7.50 12.41
C ALA A 37 14.70 6.85 13.69
N VAL A 38 13.46 7.18 14.05
CA VAL A 38 12.75 6.55 15.18
C VAL A 38 12.56 5.06 14.92
N LEU A 39 12.15 4.68 13.71
CA LEU A 39 11.99 3.27 13.32
C LEU A 39 13.31 2.51 13.40
N GLU A 40 14.42 3.10 12.96
CA GLU A 40 15.76 2.50 13.02
C GLU A 40 16.28 2.32 14.43
N ALA A 41 16.04 3.28 15.32
CA ALA A 41 16.36 3.14 16.73
C ALA A 41 15.53 2.02 17.38
N MET A 42 14.25 1.93 17.03
CA MET A 42 13.37 0.86 17.50
C MET A 42 13.80 -0.52 16.96
N GLU A 43 14.24 -0.60 15.71
CA GLU A 43 14.73 -1.83 15.08
C GLU A 43 15.93 -2.42 15.83
N LYS A 44 16.86 -1.58 16.29
CA LYS A 44 18.05 -2.00 17.07
C LYS A 44 17.70 -2.59 18.43
N THR A 45 16.59 -2.16 19.04
CA THR A 45 16.17 -2.59 20.38
C THR A 45 15.15 -3.72 20.34
N SER A 46 14.22 -3.67 19.39
CA SER A 46 13.17 -4.67 19.20
C SER A 46 12.68 -4.71 17.74
N PRO A 47 13.27 -5.59 16.90
CA PRO A 47 12.88 -5.74 15.50
C PRO A 47 11.39 -6.06 15.32
N ARG A 48 10.83 -6.88 16.23
CA ARG A 48 9.40 -7.25 16.21
C ARG A 48 8.50 -6.02 16.39
N MET A 49 8.83 -5.16 17.36
CA MET A 49 8.03 -3.95 17.61
C MET A 49 8.20 -2.92 16.51
N ALA A 50 9.42 -2.77 15.96
CA ALA A 50 9.67 -1.92 14.79
C ALA A 50 8.82 -2.36 13.61
N PHE A 51 8.74 -3.67 13.32
CA PHE A 51 7.90 -4.16 12.23
C PHE A 51 6.41 -3.95 12.46
N GLN A 52 5.92 -4.09 13.70
CA GLN A 52 4.54 -3.76 14.03
C GLN A 52 4.26 -2.27 13.80
N GLY A 53 5.14 -1.38 14.28
CA GLY A 53 5.03 0.06 14.06
C GLY A 53 5.05 0.42 12.57
N LEU A 54 5.93 -0.21 11.80
CA LEU A 54 5.99 -0.04 10.34
C LEU A 54 4.67 -0.43 9.67
N ARG A 55 4.06 -1.56 10.05
CA ARG A 55 2.75 -1.95 9.52
C ARG A 55 1.65 -0.94 9.86
N HIS A 56 1.66 -0.34 11.04
CA HIS A 56 0.72 0.74 11.37
C HIS A 56 0.95 1.95 10.46
N ALA A 57 2.20 2.40 10.31
CA ALA A 57 2.53 3.53 9.43
C ALA A 57 2.13 3.29 7.97
N ILE A 58 2.28 2.06 7.47
CA ILE A 58 1.84 1.68 6.12
C ILE A 58 0.31 1.75 5.99
N ASN A 59 -0.43 1.28 6.99
CA ASN A 59 -1.89 1.42 7.00
C ASN A 59 -2.30 2.89 6.97
N ASP A 60 -1.64 3.76 7.74
CA ASP A 60 -1.91 5.20 7.73
C ASP A 60 -1.65 5.82 6.35
N CYS A 61 -0.59 5.39 5.65
CA CYS A 61 -0.31 5.85 4.27
C CYS A 61 -1.40 5.39 3.29
N VAL A 62 -1.84 4.13 3.40
CA VAL A 62 -2.94 3.58 2.59
C VAL A 62 -4.26 4.32 2.85
N GLU A 63 -4.57 4.62 4.11
CA GLU A 63 -5.78 5.37 4.48
C GLU A 63 -5.72 6.82 4.00
N ARG A 64 -4.59 7.52 4.18
CA ARG A 64 -4.41 8.91 3.72
C ARG A 64 -4.49 9.04 2.20
N SER A 65 -3.90 8.09 1.49
CA SER A 65 -3.92 8.07 0.02
C SER A 65 -5.27 7.63 -0.56
N SER A 66 -6.28 7.28 0.24
CA SER A 66 -7.60 6.85 -0.26
C SER A 66 -8.32 7.89 -1.13
N ARG A 67 -7.91 9.16 -1.06
CA ARG A 67 -8.46 10.27 -1.85
C ARG A 67 -7.72 10.55 -3.15
N PHE A 68 -6.60 9.86 -3.40
CA PHE A 68 -5.85 10.04 -4.65
C PHE A 68 -6.72 9.62 -5.82
N ASP A 69 -6.72 10.43 -6.87
CA ASP A 69 -7.41 10.09 -8.09
C ASP A 69 -6.68 8.95 -8.84
N PRO A 70 -7.34 8.28 -9.80
CA PRO A 70 -6.75 7.12 -10.48
C PRO A 70 -5.46 7.44 -11.24
N ALA A 71 -5.33 8.65 -11.78
CA ALA A 71 -4.15 9.08 -12.52
C ALA A 71 -2.97 9.36 -11.58
N GLU A 72 -3.22 9.98 -10.42
CA GLU A 72 -2.25 10.15 -9.36
C GLU A 72 -1.71 8.80 -8.87
N VAL A 73 -2.60 7.82 -8.64
CA VAL A 73 -2.21 6.46 -8.23
C VAL A 73 -1.36 5.79 -9.30
N ALA A 74 -1.77 5.84 -10.57
CA ALA A 74 -1.02 5.24 -11.67
C ALA A 74 0.38 5.84 -11.83
N ASN A 75 0.50 7.17 -11.72
CA ASN A 75 1.79 7.86 -11.77
C ASN A 75 2.69 7.46 -10.61
N LEU A 76 2.13 7.41 -9.40
CA LEU A 76 2.85 6.97 -8.20
C LEU A 76 3.32 5.51 -8.32
N ASP A 77 2.45 4.61 -8.78
CA ASP A 77 2.80 3.20 -8.94
C ASP A 77 3.88 3.00 -10.00
N ALA A 78 3.82 3.73 -11.12
CA ALA A 78 4.86 3.72 -12.13
C ALA A 78 6.22 4.18 -11.57
N GLU A 79 6.23 5.24 -10.76
CA GLU A 79 7.45 5.73 -10.12
C GLU A 79 8.02 4.72 -9.10
N LEU A 80 7.16 4.13 -8.27
CA LEU A 80 7.54 3.11 -7.30
C LEU A 80 8.11 1.86 -8.00
N ALA A 81 7.44 1.39 -9.06
CA ALA A 81 7.87 0.24 -9.85
C ALA A 81 9.24 0.49 -10.51
N ASN A 82 9.45 1.68 -11.10
CA ASN A 82 10.74 2.07 -11.68
C ASN A 82 11.88 2.04 -10.66
N ARG A 83 11.59 2.33 -9.39
CA ARG A 83 12.53 2.28 -8.27
C ARG A 83 12.61 0.90 -7.59
N ARG A 84 11.88 -0.10 -8.08
CA ARG A 84 11.73 -1.44 -7.47
C ARG A 84 11.20 -1.38 -6.03
N ILE A 85 10.33 -0.42 -5.74
CA ILE A 85 9.62 -0.27 -4.47
C ILE A 85 8.22 -0.87 -4.65
N ILE A 86 7.67 -1.44 -3.58
CA ILE A 86 6.27 -1.90 -3.58
C ILE A 86 5.33 -0.75 -3.91
N THR A 87 4.38 -0.99 -4.80
CA THR A 87 3.42 0.01 -5.30
C THR A 87 2.33 0.31 -4.27
N LEU A 88 1.68 1.47 -4.40
CA LEU A 88 0.53 1.81 -3.56
C LEU A 88 -0.64 0.86 -3.84
N SER A 89 -0.86 0.48 -5.10
CA SER A 89 -1.92 -0.47 -5.46
C SER A 89 -1.70 -1.85 -4.84
N GLU A 90 -0.46 -2.35 -4.80
CA GLU A 90 -0.15 -3.59 -4.09
C GLU A 90 -0.38 -3.46 -2.57
N LEU A 91 -0.01 -2.34 -1.97
CA LEU A 91 -0.27 -2.10 -0.55
C LEU A 91 -1.77 -1.98 -0.25
N ARG A 92 -2.54 -1.36 -1.14
CA ARG A 92 -4.00 -1.31 -1.05
C ARG A 92 -4.61 -2.71 -1.15
N ARG A 93 -4.12 -3.57 -2.05
CA ARG A 93 -4.54 -4.98 -2.13
C ARG A 93 -4.31 -5.73 -0.82
N ARG A 94 -3.14 -5.54 -0.19
CA ARG A 94 -2.74 -6.24 1.05
C ARG A 94 -3.41 -5.70 2.32
N TYR A 95 -3.59 -4.38 2.42
CA TYR A 95 -3.91 -3.71 3.69
C TYR A 95 -5.17 -2.84 3.65
N SER A 96 -5.75 -2.55 2.48
CA SER A 96 -6.95 -1.70 2.41
C SER A 96 -8.18 -2.41 2.94
N ARG A 97 -8.80 -1.83 3.97
CA ARG A 97 -10.13 -2.22 4.43
C ARG A 97 -11.19 -2.06 3.34
N GLY A 98 -11.02 -1.09 2.43
CA GLY A 98 -11.92 -0.89 1.29
C GLY A 98 -11.88 -2.07 0.33
N TYR A 99 -10.68 -2.51 -0.05
CA TYR A 99 -10.47 -3.68 -0.90
C TYR A 99 -11.07 -4.94 -0.27
N ALA A 100 -10.75 -5.20 1.01
CA ALA A 100 -11.29 -6.35 1.74
C ALA A 100 -12.84 -6.33 1.82
N LYS A 101 -13.45 -5.16 1.96
CA LYS A 101 -14.92 -5.00 1.97
C LYS A 101 -15.54 -5.31 0.61
N VAL A 102 -14.93 -4.89 -0.49
CA VAL A 102 -15.42 -5.18 -1.85
C VAL A 102 -15.37 -6.69 -2.09
N LEU A 103 -14.23 -7.34 -1.83
CA LEU A 103 -14.09 -8.79 -2.02
C LEU A 103 -15.08 -9.58 -1.16
N LYS A 104 -15.23 -9.22 0.12
CA LYS A 104 -16.20 -9.88 1.01
C LYS A 104 -17.65 -9.72 0.53
N ARG A 105 -17.98 -8.56 -0.04
CA ARG A 105 -19.33 -8.26 -0.51
C ARG A 105 -19.61 -8.84 -1.90
N GLY A 106 -18.58 -9.10 -2.69
CA GLY A 106 -18.72 -9.66 -4.04
C GLY A 106 -19.36 -8.72 -5.06
N ARG A 107 -19.38 -7.40 -4.80
CA ARG A 107 -19.84 -6.37 -5.76
C ARG A 107 -19.25 -5.00 -5.46
N ILE A 108 -19.01 -4.21 -6.50
CA ILE A 108 -18.63 -2.79 -6.41
C ILE A 108 -19.88 -1.95 -6.11
N LYS A 109 -19.77 -0.93 -5.25
CA LYS A 109 -20.93 -0.07 -4.90
C LYS A 109 -20.87 1.34 -5.51
N ASN A 110 -19.68 1.80 -5.89
CA ASN A 110 -19.45 3.16 -6.35
C ASN A 110 -18.10 3.26 -7.09
N ASP A 111 -17.89 4.41 -7.73
CA ASP A 111 -16.71 4.68 -8.54
C ASP A 111 -15.40 4.61 -7.75
N THR A 112 -15.41 5.00 -6.47
CA THR A 112 -14.21 4.89 -5.63
C THR A 112 -13.73 3.45 -5.49
N GLU A 113 -14.65 2.52 -5.28
CA GLU A 113 -14.33 1.10 -5.21
C GLU A 113 -13.98 0.51 -6.58
N PHE A 114 -14.61 1.01 -7.65
CA PHE A 114 -14.27 0.66 -9.02
C PHE A 114 -12.82 1.02 -9.36
N TYR A 115 -12.43 2.28 -9.16
CA TYR A 115 -11.07 2.73 -9.44
C TYR A 115 -10.04 2.05 -8.54
N LEU A 116 -10.39 1.77 -7.28
CA LEU A 116 -9.53 0.97 -6.40
C LEU A 116 -9.22 -0.40 -7.01
N LEU A 117 -10.23 -1.11 -7.51
CA LEU A 117 -10.04 -2.42 -8.15
C LEU A 117 -9.33 -2.31 -9.49
N GLN A 118 -9.61 -1.28 -10.30
CA GLN A 118 -8.89 -1.02 -11.54
C GLN A 118 -7.40 -0.76 -11.29
N ASN A 119 -7.05 0.05 -10.29
CA ASN A 119 -5.65 0.28 -9.94
C ASN A 119 -4.98 -1.03 -9.48
N VAL A 120 -5.68 -1.84 -8.66
CA VAL A 120 -5.15 -3.14 -8.24
C VAL A 120 -4.95 -4.07 -9.44
N ILE A 121 -5.94 -4.28 -10.31
CA ILE A 121 -5.82 -5.25 -11.42
C ILE A 121 -4.75 -4.83 -12.44
N ASN A 122 -4.59 -3.52 -12.68
CA ASN A 122 -3.59 -2.98 -13.60
C ASN A 122 -2.18 -2.89 -13.00
N ASP A 123 -2.06 -3.03 -11.69
CA ASP A 123 -0.76 -3.06 -11.03
C ASP A 123 0.08 -4.26 -11.51
N PRO A 124 1.37 -4.05 -11.84
CA PRO A 124 2.21 -5.08 -12.44
C PRO A 124 2.59 -6.22 -11.49
N THR A 125 2.22 -6.16 -10.21
CA THR A 125 2.48 -7.26 -9.28
C THR A 125 1.71 -8.53 -9.65
N GLU A 126 2.35 -9.65 -9.36
CA GLU A 126 1.77 -10.97 -9.56
C GLU A 126 0.53 -11.18 -8.67
N LYS A 127 -0.51 -11.73 -9.29
CA LYS A 127 -1.81 -12.06 -8.69
C LYS A 127 -2.17 -13.44 -9.19
N SER A 128 -2.85 -14.25 -8.36
CA SER A 128 -3.25 -15.58 -8.79
C SER A 128 -4.27 -15.49 -9.94
N PRO A 129 -4.38 -16.51 -10.80
CA PRO A 129 -5.40 -16.55 -11.85
C PRO A 129 -6.80 -16.34 -11.30
N GLU A 130 -7.12 -16.94 -10.15
CA GLU A 130 -8.43 -16.84 -9.49
C GLU A 130 -8.69 -15.42 -8.97
N GLU A 131 -7.68 -14.77 -8.40
CA GLU A 131 -7.80 -13.37 -7.96
C GLU A 131 -8.02 -12.45 -9.17
N ARG A 132 -7.29 -12.67 -10.27
CA ARG A 132 -7.47 -11.89 -11.51
C ARG A 132 -8.86 -12.05 -12.11
N GLU A 133 -9.34 -13.28 -12.20
CA GLU A 133 -10.69 -13.58 -12.70
C GLU A 133 -11.76 -12.94 -11.81
N LEU A 134 -11.62 -13.03 -10.48
CA LEU A 134 -12.52 -12.38 -9.55
C LEU A 134 -12.54 -10.86 -9.73
N LEU A 135 -11.38 -10.22 -9.82
CA LEU A 135 -11.29 -8.77 -10.02
C LEU A 135 -11.89 -8.34 -11.36
N ALA A 136 -11.58 -9.05 -12.44
CA ALA A 136 -12.11 -8.79 -13.77
C ALA A 136 -13.64 -8.93 -13.80
N LYS A 137 -14.18 -9.97 -13.17
CA LYS A 137 -15.62 -10.17 -13.02
C LYS A 137 -16.27 -9.01 -12.27
N LEU A 138 -15.74 -8.61 -11.11
CA LEU A 138 -16.31 -7.53 -10.32
C LEU A 138 -16.34 -6.20 -11.06
N ILE A 139 -15.31 -5.91 -11.86
CA ILE A 139 -15.21 -4.72 -12.70
C ILE A 139 -16.25 -4.79 -13.83
N SER A 140 -16.30 -5.91 -14.57
CA SER A 140 -17.26 -6.11 -15.65
C SER A 140 -18.71 -6.05 -15.17
N ASP A 141 -19.00 -6.63 -14.00
CA ASP A 141 -20.33 -6.62 -13.39
C ASP A 141 -20.78 -5.20 -13.01
N TYR A 142 -19.85 -4.26 -12.79
CA TYR A 142 -20.16 -2.86 -12.49
C TYR A 142 -20.37 -2.02 -13.75
N GLU A 143 -19.57 -2.26 -14.80
CA GLU A 143 -19.68 -1.57 -16.09
C GLU A 143 -20.91 -2.00 -16.90
N GLY A 144 -21.40 -3.22 -16.68
CA GLY A 144 -22.59 -3.77 -17.34
C GLY A 144 -23.92 -3.48 -16.66
N VAL A 145 -23.96 -2.67 -15.60
CA VAL A 145 -25.19 -2.22 -14.91
C VAL A 145 -25.82 -1.02 -15.59
#